data_AF-A0AAD6TVV4-F1
#
_entry.id   AF-A0AAD6TVV4-F1
#
_cell.length_a   1.000
_cell.length_b   1.000
_cell.length_c   1.000
_cell.angle_alpha   90.00
_cell.angle_beta   90.00
_cell.angle_gamma   90.00
#
_symmetry.space_group_name_H-M   'P 1'
#
loop_
_entity.id
_entity.type
_entity.pdbx_description
1 polymer ?
#
loop_
_entity_poly.entity_id
_entity_poly.type
_entity_poly.pdbx_seq_one_letter_code
_entity_poly.pdbx_strand_id
1 'polypeptide(L)'
;SDIQKAKRSAADVERAIKGEELAADVDEFYAFRAQTMVDLAAKHGRSIDYIRTLLTNSSQYKQTREISLRNAVIHDIAVKAKEGELVLCLLLTSVLTISDGETHHITELHKLADAVLAKGVSPEDEASMIQALRDAREEKRMGIRASNVAAATDTRATAARIQEELTALFERTGTRGFAFVSRGHSDDANMPTFAQSGDALAFCVEIFERPALEILQLFELWSCTRKQ
;
A
#
# COMPACT_ATOMS: atom_id res chain seq x y z
N SER A 1 -20.01 53.01 3.06
CA SER A 1 -18.97 53.91 2.52
C SER A 1 -18.60 53.44 1.13
N ASP A 2 -18.75 54.28 0.11
CA ASP A 2 -18.45 53.96 -1.30
C ASP A 2 -16.99 53.53 -1.51
N ILE A 3 -16.10 53.93 -0.60
CA ILE A 3 -14.69 53.54 -0.54
C ILE A 3 -14.53 52.02 -0.33
N GLN A 4 -15.39 51.37 0.46
CA GLN A 4 -15.33 49.92 0.67
C GLN A 4 -15.82 49.13 -0.55
N LYS A 5 -16.79 49.67 -1.31
CA LYS A 5 -17.26 49.06 -2.57
C LYS A 5 -16.20 49.18 -3.67
N ALA A 6 -15.56 50.34 -3.79
CA ALA A 6 -14.44 50.55 -4.71
C ALA A 6 -13.24 49.63 -4.41
N LYS A 7 -12.88 49.44 -3.13
CA LYS A 7 -11.81 48.51 -2.73
C LYS A 7 -12.10 47.05 -3.05
N ARG A 8 -13.36 46.61 -2.92
CA ARG A 8 -13.78 45.24 -3.29
C ARG A 8 -13.71 45.03 -4.81
N SER A 9 -14.24 45.97 -5.58
CA SER A 9 -14.17 45.94 -7.04
C SER A 9 -12.72 45.90 -7.56
N ALA A 10 -11.80 46.67 -6.96
CA ALA A 10 -10.39 46.62 -7.33
C ALA A 10 -9.73 45.27 -7.00
N ALA A 11 -10.04 44.69 -5.84
CA ALA A 11 -9.53 43.37 -5.46
C ALA A 11 -10.07 42.24 -6.35
N ASP A 12 -11.32 42.35 -6.83
CA ASP A 12 -11.90 41.36 -7.74
C ASP A 12 -11.25 41.42 -9.12
N VAL A 13 -10.91 42.62 -9.62
CA VAL A 13 -10.13 42.80 -10.85
C VAL A 13 -8.71 42.24 -10.70
N GLU A 14 -8.04 42.52 -9.57
CA GLU A 14 -6.70 41.99 -9.31
C GLU A 14 -6.69 40.45 -9.20
N ARG A 15 -7.73 39.84 -8.61
CA ARG A 15 -7.89 38.38 -8.59
C ARG A 15 -8.14 37.80 -9.97
N ALA A 16 -8.91 38.49 -10.81
CA ALA A 16 -9.15 38.04 -12.19
C ALA A 16 -7.84 38.03 -12.98
N ILE A 17 -7.04 39.10 -12.88
CA ILE A 17 -5.73 39.21 -13.54
C ILE A 17 -4.79 38.09 -13.06
N LYS A 18 -4.66 37.89 -11.74
CA LYS A 18 -3.83 36.79 -11.19
C LYS A 18 -4.34 35.40 -11.57
N GLY A 19 -5.65 35.26 -11.74
CA GLY A 19 -6.27 34.02 -12.22
C GLY A 19 -5.92 33.73 -13.68
N GLU A 20 -5.90 34.76 -14.53
CA GLU A 20 -5.47 34.64 -15.93
C GLU A 20 -3.97 34.36 -16.05
N GLU A 21 -3.13 35.03 -15.25
CA GLU A 21 -1.69 34.73 -15.17
C GLU A 21 -1.43 33.29 -14.74
N LEU A 22 -2.11 32.82 -13.69
CA LEU A 22 -1.99 31.43 -13.23
C LEU A 22 -2.44 30.43 -14.29
N ALA A 23 -3.51 30.73 -15.04
CA ALA A 23 -3.97 29.87 -16.12
C ALA A 23 -2.93 29.77 -17.24
N ALA A 24 -2.30 30.89 -17.61
CA ALA A 24 -1.24 30.92 -18.60
C ALA A 24 0.00 30.13 -18.15
N ASP A 25 0.44 30.29 -16.89
CA ASP A 25 1.56 29.53 -16.32
C ASP A 25 1.28 28.02 -16.31
N VAL A 26 0.03 27.63 -16.01
CA VAL A 26 -0.40 26.22 -16.03
C VAL A 26 -0.39 25.66 -17.45
N ASP A 27 -0.86 26.41 -18.45
CA ASP A 27 -0.83 26.01 -19.85
C ASP A 27 0.62 25.86 -20.37
N GLU A 28 1.51 26.78 -20.01
CA GLU A 28 2.94 26.69 -20.34
C GLU A 28 3.58 25.45 -19.71
N PHE A 29 3.24 25.16 -18.44
CA PHE A 29 3.71 23.95 -17.77
C PHE A 29 3.24 22.66 -18.48
N TYR A 30 1.98 22.61 -18.93
CA TYR A 30 1.48 21.47 -19.68
C TYR A 30 2.18 21.30 -21.04
N ALA A 31 2.45 22.40 -21.74
CA ALA A 31 3.21 22.38 -22.99
C ALA A 31 4.66 21.89 -22.78
N PHE A 32 5.35 22.42 -21.76
CA PHE A 32 6.70 22.01 -21.38
C PHE A 32 6.76 20.52 -21.04
N ARG A 33 5.79 20.02 -20.25
CA ARG A 33 5.69 18.60 -19.88
C ARG A 33 5.45 17.73 -21.10
N ALA A 34 4.60 18.15 -22.04
CA ALA A 34 4.35 17.43 -23.28
C ALA A 34 5.63 17.30 -24.12
N GLN A 35 6.38 18.39 -24.29
CA GLN A 35 7.65 18.39 -25.01
C GLN A 35 8.69 17.49 -24.35
N THR A 36 8.82 17.58 -23.02
CA THR A 36 9.75 16.74 -22.24
C THR A 36 9.47 15.24 -22.42
N MET A 37 8.20 14.85 -22.50
CA MET A 37 7.83 13.44 -22.77
C MET A 37 8.23 13.00 -24.18
N VAL A 38 8.09 13.86 -25.18
CA VAL A 38 8.53 13.58 -26.57
C VAL A 38 10.05 13.43 -26.62
N ASP A 39 10.78 14.33 -25.95
CA ASP A 39 12.24 14.31 -25.92
C ASP A 39 12.76 13.04 -25.21
N LEU A 40 12.13 12.64 -24.09
CA LEU A 40 12.46 11.40 -23.39
C LEU A 40 12.13 10.16 -24.22
N ALA A 41 10.98 10.15 -24.91
CA ALA A 41 10.60 9.06 -25.79
C ALA A 41 11.62 8.88 -26.94
N ALA A 42 12.01 9.99 -27.57
CA ALA A 42 13.03 9.99 -28.62
C ALA A 42 14.41 9.57 -28.10
N LYS A 43 14.86 10.12 -26.97
CA LYS A 43 16.16 9.82 -26.36
C LYS A 43 16.32 8.35 -25.98
N HIS A 44 15.25 7.71 -25.53
CA HIS A 44 15.29 6.33 -25.04
C HIS A 44 14.67 5.31 -26.01
N GLY A 45 14.22 5.73 -27.20
CA GLY A 45 13.59 4.86 -28.19
C GLY A 45 12.33 4.16 -27.66
N ARG A 46 11.58 4.83 -26.78
CA ARG A 46 10.34 4.29 -26.17
C ARG A 46 9.14 5.07 -26.67
N SER A 47 7.95 4.46 -26.59
CA SER A 47 6.72 5.18 -26.93
C SER A 47 6.42 6.26 -25.89
N ILE A 48 5.78 7.34 -26.33
CA ILE A 48 5.30 8.41 -25.44
C ILE A 48 4.36 7.83 -24.38
N ASP A 49 3.52 6.85 -24.75
CA ASP A 49 2.62 6.17 -23.81
C ASP A 49 3.38 5.40 -22.72
N TYR A 50 4.53 4.79 -23.03
CA TYR A 50 5.37 4.12 -22.03
C TYR A 50 5.99 5.12 -21.05
N ILE A 51 6.49 6.26 -21.55
CA ILE A 51 7.01 7.34 -20.69
C ILE A 51 5.88 7.94 -19.83
N ARG A 52 4.71 8.17 -20.42
CA ARG A 52 3.51 8.65 -19.70
C ARG A 52 3.14 7.69 -18.58
N THR A 53 3.09 6.40 -18.89
CA THR A 53 2.84 5.31 -17.93
C THR A 53 3.85 5.35 -16.79
N LEU A 54 5.16 5.50 -17.06
CA LEU A 54 6.18 5.61 -16.02
C LEU A 54 5.99 6.84 -15.11
N LEU A 55 5.62 7.99 -15.69
CA LEU A 55 5.39 9.23 -14.96
C LEU A 55 4.09 9.20 -14.14
N THR A 56 3.08 8.46 -14.57
CA THR A 56 1.79 8.34 -13.85
C THR A 56 1.77 7.17 -12.88
N ASN A 57 2.52 6.11 -13.13
CA ASN A 57 2.41 4.82 -12.42
C ASN A 57 3.55 4.56 -11.42
N SER A 58 4.32 5.57 -11.01
CA SER A 58 5.38 5.42 -10.01
C SER A 58 4.88 4.84 -8.67
N SER A 59 3.57 4.87 -8.41
CA SER A 59 2.92 4.25 -7.26
C SER A 59 1.96 3.12 -7.62
N GLN A 60 2.21 2.36 -8.71
CA GLN A 60 1.43 1.13 -8.91
C GLN A 60 1.63 0.23 -7.69
N TYR A 61 0.61 0.23 -6.82
CA TYR A 61 0.38 -0.77 -5.79
C TYR A 61 0.76 -2.11 -6.42
N LYS A 62 1.72 -2.82 -5.82
CA LYS A 62 1.93 -4.21 -6.17
C LYS A 62 0.63 -4.91 -5.84
N GLN A 63 -0.23 -5.11 -6.83
CA GLN A 63 -1.44 -5.90 -6.68
C GLN A 63 -1.00 -7.23 -6.07
N THR A 64 -1.61 -7.59 -4.96
CA THR A 64 -1.40 -8.90 -4.36
C THR A 64 -1.76 -9.90 -5.43
N ARG A 65 -0.76 -10.61 -5.96
CA ARG A 65 -0.95 -11.53 -7.09
C ARG A 65 -2.05 -12.51 -6.73
N GLU A 66 -2.97 -12.69 -7.67
CA GLU A 66 -4.02 -13.69 -7.56
C GLU A 66 -3.41 -15.06 -7.23
N ILE A 67 -4.12 -15.85 -6.44
CA ILE A 67 -3.66 -17.17 -6.05
C ILE A 67 -3.66 -18.04 -7.30
N SER A 68 -2.47 -18.41 -7.78
CA SER A 68 -2.32 -19.39 -8.85
C SER A 68 -2.29 -20.81 -8.28
N LEU A 69 -2.76 -21.79 -9.07
CA LEU A 69 -2.68 -23.20 -8.75
C LEU A 69 -1.25 -23.62 -8.37
N ARG A 70 -0.23 -23.14 -9.10
CA ARG A 70 1.17 -23.42 -8.77
C ARG A 70 1.56 -22.95 -7.36
N ASN A 71 1.11 -21.77 -6.95
CA ASN A 71 1.37 -21.27 -5.60
C ASN A 71 0.63 -22.11 -4.55
N ALA A 72 -0.58 -22.56 -4.86
CA ALA A 72 -1.38 -23.42 -4.00
C ALA A 72 -0.73 -24.80 -3.80
N VAL A 73 -0.22 -25.41 -4.87
CA VAL A 73 0.54 -26.68 -4.82
C VAL A 73 1.84 -26.51 -4.01
N ILE A 74 2.59 -25.43 -4.21
CA ILE A 74 3.80 -25.15 -3.42
C ILE A 74 3.46 -25.04 -1.93
N HIS A 75 2.35 -24.37 -1.60
CA HIS A 75 1.89 -24.25 -0.22
C HIS A 75 1.50 -25.61 0.38
N ASP A 76 0.71 -26.40 -0.34
CA ASP A 76 0.29 -27.75 0.08
C ASP A 76 1.50 -28.68 0.32
N ILE A 77 2.47 -28.69 -0.61
CA ILE A 77 3.72 -29.45 -0.45
C ILE A 77 4.48 -28.97 0.79
N ALA A 78 4.59 -27.67 1.01
CA ALA A 78 5.30 -27.12 2.17
C ALA A 78 4.61 -27.45 3.50
N VAL A 79 3.28 -27.47 3.55
CA VAL A 79 2.51 -27.88 4.73
C VAL A 79 2.72 -29.36 5.01
N LYS A 80 2.55 -30.23 4.00
CA LYS A 80 2.78 -31.67 4.13
C LYS A 80 4.22 -32.02 4.51
N ALA A 81 5.18 -31.24 4.03
CA ALA A 81 6.59 -31.39 4.39
C ALA A 81 6.82 -31.08 5.87
N LYS A 82 6.20 -30.01 6.37
CA LYS A 82 6.28 -29.58 7.77
C LYS A 82 5.59 -30.56 8.72
N GLU A 83 4.52 -31.21 8.27
CA GLU A 83 3.77 -32.21 9.05
C GLU A 83 4.39 -33.62 8.99
N GLY A 84 5.50 -33.79 8.27
CA GLY A 84 6.21 -35.07 8.15
C GLY A 84 5.51 -36.08 7.22
N GLU A 85 4.48 -35.67 6.49
CA GLU A 85 3.68 -36.55 5.61
C GLU A 85 4.35 -36.85 4.26
N LEU A 86 5.46 -36.20 3.94
CA LEU A 86 6.19 -36.41 2.68
C LEU A 86 7.03 -37.70 2.66
N VAL A 87 6.44 -38.81 3.11
CA VAL A 87 7.01 -40.16 2.95
C VAL A 87 6.56 -40.79 1.62
N LEU A 88 5.47 -40.34 0.99
CA LEU A 88 4.87 -41.07 -0.16
C LEU A 88 4.95 -40.41 -1.54
N CYS A 89 5.17 -39.09 -1.67
CA CYS A 89 5.30 -38.47 -3.01
C CYS A 89 6.69 -38.70 -3.65
N LEU A 90 7.70 -39.09 -2.85
CA LEU A 90 9.10 -39.22 -3.26
C LEU A 90 9.47 -40.60 -3.84
N LEU A 91 8.54 -41.56 -3.92
CA LEU A 91 8.82 -42.87 -4.53
C LEU A 91 9.01 -42.83 -6.07
N LEU A 92 8.96 -41.66 -6.70
CA LEU A 92 9.11 -41.54 -8.16
C LEU A 92 10.35 -40.80 -8.66
N THR A 93 11.11 -40.08 -7.83
CA THR A 93 12.42 -39.54 -8.27
C THR A 93 13.21 -39.01 -7.07
N SER A 94 14.31 -39.69 -6.76
CA SER A 94 15.41 -39.32 -5.85
C SER A 94 15.04 -38.91 -4.41
N VAL A 95 15.44 -39.80 -3.50
CA VAL A 95 15.48 -39.67 -2.04
C VAL A 95 15.89 -38.27 -1.58
N LEU A 96 14.95 -37.53 -1.01
CA LEU A 96 15.22 -36.49 -0.03
C LEU A 96 14.78 -37.06 1.32
N THR A 97 15.75 -37.43 2.15
CA THR A 97 15.52 -37.77 3.56
C THR A 97 15.09 -36.50 4.27
N ILE A 98 13.86 -36.49 4.76
CA ILE A 98 13.27 -35.36 5.47
C ILE A 98 13.62 -35.53 6.94
N SER A 99 14.60 -34.77 7.41
CA SER A 99 14.84 -34.58 8.83
C SER A 99 14.06 -33.37 9.32
N ASP A 100 13.33 -33.56 10.41
CA ASP A 100 12.50 -32.55 11.06
C ASP A 100 13.22 -31.21 11.23
N GLY A 101 12.59 -30.13 10.79
CA GLY A 101 12.99 -28.75 11.15
C GLY A 101 13.88 -28.00 10.18
N GLU A 102 14.28 -28.57 9.03
CA GLU A 102 15.08 -27.83 8.04
C GLU A 102 14.20 -26.99 7.10
N THR A 103 14.45 -25.68 7.05
CA THR A 103 13.88 -24.76 6.04
C THR A 103 14.24 -25.24 4.64
N HIS A 104 13.26 -25.80 3.93
CA HIS A 104 13.45 -26.30 2.57
C HIS A 104 13.98 -25.23 1.62
N HIS A 105 14.93 -25.59 0.76
CA HIS A 105 15.35 -24.71 -0.32
C HIS A 105 14.16 -24.49 -1.27
N ILE A 106 13.76 -23.23 -1.45
CA ILE A 106 12.66 -22.78 -2.32
C ILE A 106 12.69 -23.46 -3.70
N THR A 107 13.90 -23.71 -4.22
CA THR A 107 14.14 -24.38 -5.49
C THR A 107 13.59 -25.82 -5.56
N GLU A 108 13.63 -26.57 -4.46
CA GLU A 108 13.17 -27.96 -4.41
C GLU A 108 11.64 -28.04 -4.38
N LEU A 109 11.00 -27.16 -3.60
CA LEU A 109 9.54 -27.01 -3.60
C LEU A 109 9.00 -26.68 -4.99
N HIS A 110 9.71 -25.83 -5.74
CA HIS A 110 9.33 -25.49 -7.11
C HIS A 110 9.41 -26.71 -8.04
N LYS A 111 10.48 -27.52 -7.95
CA LYS A 111 10.63 -28.75 -8.75
C LYS A 111 9.54 -29.78 -8.43
N LEU A 112 9.22 -29.96 -7.15
CA LEU A 112 8.16 -30.87 -6.72
C LEU A 112 6.79 -30.39 -7.19
N ALA A 113 6.51 -29.09 -7.09
CA ALA A 113 5.27 -28.52 -7.59
C ALA A 113 5.11 -28.73 -9.10
N ASP A 114 6.18 -28.51 -9.87
CA ASP A 114 6.16 -28.72 -11.32
C ASP A 114 5.91 -30.21 -11.66
N ALA A 115 6.45 -31.15 -10.87
CA ALA A 115 6.21 -32.59 -11.04
C ALA A 115 4.76 -32.99 -10.69
N VAL A 116 4.16 -32.40 -9.65
CA VAL A 116 2.75 -32.61 -9.28
C VAL A 116 1.83 -32.07 -10.37
N LEU A 117 2.10 -30.86 -10.87
CA LEU A 117 1.33 -30.26 -11.97
C LEU A 117 1.44 -31.08 -13.26
N ALA A 118 2.61 -31.64 -13.56
CA ALA A 118 2.83 -32.49 -14.73
C ALA A 118 2.05 -33.81 -14.68
N LYS A 119 1.77 -34.34 -13.47
CA LYS A 119 0.93 -35.54 -13.28
C LYS A 119 -0.57 -35.26 -13.43
N GLY A 120 -0.96 -33.99 -13.44
CA GLY A 120 -2.35 -33.55 -13.43
C GLY A 120 -2.91 -33.52 -12.01
N VAL A 121 -3.60 -32.43 -11.69
CA VAL A 121 -4.31 -32.24 -10.42
C VAL A 121 -5.81 -32.33 -10.72
N SER A 122 -6.56 -33.02 -9.89
CA SER A 122 -8.01 -33.08 -10.08
C SER A 122 -8.65 -31.71 -9.82
N PRO A 123 -9.79 -31.37 -10.45
CA PRO A 123 -10.47 -30.09 -10.21
C PRO A 123 -10.87 -29.88 -8.73
N GLU A 124 -11.15 -30.97 -8.02
CA GLU A 124 -11.53 -30.94 -6.60
C GLU A 124 -10.31 -30.65 -5.71
N ASP A 125 -9.18 -31.29 -6.00
CA ASP A 125 -7.90 -31.02 -5.31
C ASP A 125 -7.40 -29.60 -5.59
N GLU A 126 -7.55 -29.11 -6.82
CA GLU A 126 -7.22 -27.74 -7.19
C GLU A 126 -8.02 -26.73 -6.35
N ALA A 127 -9.34 -26.89 -6.28
CA ALA A 127 -10.19 -26.01 -5.49
C ALA A 127 -9.82 -26.06 -3.99
N SER A 128 -9.57 -27.25 -3.46
CA SER A 128 -9.15 -27.46 -2.08
C SER A 128 -7.82 -26.76 -1.76
N MET A 129 -6.79 -26.94 -2.60
CA MET A 129 -5.47 -26.32 -2.40
C MET A 129 -5.53 -24.80 -2.49
N ILE A 130 -6.30 -24.25 -3.45
CA ILE A 130 -6.49 -22.80 -3.59
C ILE A 130 -7.18 -22.24 -2.36
N GLN A 131 -8.22 -22.92 -1.87
CA GLN A 131 -8.96 -22.50 -0.69
C GLN A 131 -8.08 -22.55 0.57
N ALA A 132 -7.33 -23.64 0.77
CA ALA A 132 -6.38 -23.76 1.89
C ALA A 132 -5.32 -22.65 1.89
N LEU A 133 -4.76 -22.30 0.72
CA LEU A 133 -3.83 -21.18 0.61
C LEU A 133 -4.52 -19.83 0.86
N ARG A 134 -5.78 -19.66 0.45
CA ARG A 134 -6.55 -18.45 0.74
C ARG A 134 -6.78 -18.30 2.23
N ASP A 135 -7.20 -19.36 2.91
CA ASP A 135 -7.46 -19.36 4.35
C ASP A 135 -6.17 -19.13 5.14
N ALA A 136 -5.07 -19.77 4.76
CA ALA A 136 -3.77 -19.53 5.39
C ALA A 136 -3.25 -18.08 5.18
N ARG A 137 -3.53 -17.47 4.03
CA ARG A 137 -3.21 -16.05 3.79
C ARG A 137 -4.08 -15.13 4.63
N GLU A 138 -5.36 -15.45 4.75
CA GLU A 138 -6.32 -14.69 5.57
C GLU A 138 -5.97 -14.81 7.06
N GLU A 139 -5.64 -16.00 7.52
CA GLU A 139 -5.16 -16.23 8.89
C GLU A 139 -3.85 -15.49 9.13
N LYS A 140 -2.90 -15.44 8.18
CA LYS A 140 -1.69 -14.60 8.35
C LYS A 140 -1.99 -13.10 8.32
N ARG A 141 -3.00 -12.68 7.56
CA ARG A 141 -3.46 -11.28 7.50
C ARG A 141 -4.10 -10.86 8.83
N MET A 142 -4.87 -11.76 9.42
CA MET A 142 -5.62 -11.55 10.67
C MET A 142 -4.88 -12.07 11.91
N GLY A 143 -3.72 -12.70 11.72
CA GLY A 143 -3.02 -13.48 12.72
C GLY A 143 -2.76 -12.65 13.95
N ILE A 144 -3.23 -13.17 15.08
CA ILE A 144 -3.10 -12.57 16.42
C ILE A 144 -1.65 -12.16 16.58
N ARG A 145 -1.43 -10.84 16.64
CA ARG A 145 -0.10 -10.29 16.87
C ARG A 145 0.30 -10.77 18.25
N ALA A 146 1.16 -11.79 18.30
CA ALA A 146 1.48 -12.54 19.51
C ALA A 146 2.02 -11.66 20.67
N SER A 147 2.33 -10.39 20.40
CA SER A 147 2.60 -9.38 21.43
C SER A 147 2.14 -7.98 21.02
N ASN A 148 1.84 -7.14 22.02
CA ASN A 148 1.57 -5.71 21.86
C ASN A 148 2.76 -4.98 21.18
N VAL A 149 3.98 -5.51 21.32
CA VAL A 149 5.19 -4.97 20.67
C VAL A 149 5.17 -5.22 19.16
N ALA A 150 4.82 -6.43 18.74
CA ALA A 150 4.62 -6.73 17.31
C ALA A 150 3.49 -5.88 16.73
N ALA A 151 2.42 -5.67 17.51
CA ALA A 151 1.33 -4.78 17.12
C ALA A 151 1.77 -3.34 16.92
N ALA A 152 2.50 -2.75 17.87
CA ALA A 152 3.03 -1.40 17.73
C ALA A 152 3.99 -1.26 16.55
N THR A 153 4.83 -2.27 16.31
CA THR A 153 5.80 -2.27 15.20
C THR A 153 5.11 -2.25 13.84
N ASP A 154 4.10 -3.12 13.64
CA ASP A 154 3.33 -3.13 12.40
C ASP A 154 2.52 -1.83 12.20
N THR A 155 1.93 -1.30 13.26
CA THR A 155 1.21 -0.01 13.18
C THR A 155 2.15 1.12 12.78
N ARG A 156 3.37 1.17 13.32
CA ARG A 156 4.39 2.15 12.92
C ARG A 156 4.80 1.99 11.47
N ALA A 157 5.07 0.76 11.02
CA ALA A 157 5.42 0.49 9.63
C ALA A 157 4.29 0.88 8.67
N THR A 158 3.04 0.67 9.07
CA THR A 158 1.87 1.06 8.29
C THR A 158 1.65 2.57 8.27
N ALA A 159 1.81 3.26 9.41
CA ALA A 159 1.74 4.72 9.46
C ALA A 159 2.82 5.38 8.57
N ALA A 160 4.04 4.85 8.56
CA ALA A 160 5.10 5.31 7.68
C ALA A 160 4.73 5.16 6.19
N ARG A 161 4.17 4.02 5.79
CA ARG A 161 3.67 3.82 4.42
C ARG A 161 2.56 4.81 4.05
N ILE A 162 1.61 5.06 4.96
CA ILE A 162 0.54 6.05 4.74
C ILE A 162 1.15 7.43 4.51
N GLN A 163 2.16 7.82 5.30
CA GLN A 163 2.86 9.09 5.14
C GLN A 163 3.54 9.20 3.78
N GLU A 164 4.27 8.18 3.34
CA GLU A 164 4.91 8.15 2.03
C GLU A 164 3.88 8.28 0.89
N GLU A 165 2.78 7.55 0.97
CA GLU A 165 1.71 7.60 -0.03
C GLU A 165 1.01 8.96 -0.09
N LEU A 166 0.72 9.57 1.06
CA LEU A 166 0.13 10.91 1.12
C LEU A 166 1.08 11.95 0.53
N THR A 167 2.37 11.91 0.87
CA THR A 167 3.38 12.80 0.28
C THR A 167 3.46 12.61 -1.23
N ALA A 168 3.58 11.37 -1.71
CA ALA A 168 3.70 11.10 -3.13
C ALA A 168 2.43 11.49 -3.91
N LEU A 169 1.24 11.32 -3.33
CA LEU A 169 -0.02 11.77 -3.92
C LEU A 169 -0.07 13.30 -4.05
N PHE A 170 0.35 14.02 -3.02
CA PHE A 170 0.44 15.47 -3.04
C PHE A 170 1.44 15.98 -4.08
N GLU A 171 2.62 15.39 -4.16
CA GLU A 171 3.62 15.77 -5.18
C GLU A 171 3.10 15.54 -6.61
N ARG A 172 2.36 14.45 -6.85
CA ARG A 172 1.84 14.13 -8.19
C ARG A 172 0.63 14.96 -8.61
N THR A 173 -0.21 15.36 -7.66
CA THR A 173 -1.57 15.89 -7.97
C THR A 173 -1.93 17.18 -7.26
N GLY A 174 -1.13 17.63 -6.29
CA GLY A 174 -1.49 18.69 -5.35
C GLY A 174 -2.55 18.30 -4.32
N THR A 175 -3.05 17.05 -4.34
CA THR A 175 -4.07 16.58 -3.40
C THR A 175 -3.53 16.59 -1.98
N ARG A 176 -4.24 17.27 -1.07
CA ARG A 176 -3.91 17.32 0.35
C ARG A 176 -4.69 16.25 1.10
N GLY A 177 -4.01 15.53 1.98
CA GLY A 177 -4.62 14.58 2.90
C GLY A 177 -3.85 14.49 4.20
N PHE A 178 -4.54 14.05 5.25
CA PHE A 178 -3.94 13.69 6.52
C PHE A 178 -4.65 12.46 7.10
N ALA A 179 -3.98 11.76 8.00
CA ALA A 179 -4.52 10.59 8.69
C ALA A 179 -4.07 10.59 10.15
N PHE A 180 -4.98 10.20 11.05
CA PHE A 180 -4.68 9.93 12.45
C PHE A 180 -4.62 8.42 12.67
N VAL A 181 -3.58 7.97 13.35
CA VAL A 181 -3.40 6.57 13.75
C VAL A 181 -3.23 6.55 15.26
N SER A 182 -4.17 5.91 15.95
CA SER A 182 -4.17 5.83 17.41
C SER A 182 -4.27 4.39 17.88
N ARG A 183 -4.10 4.20 19.19
CA ARG A 183 -4.31 2.93 19.87
C ARG A 183 -5.80 2.59 19.94
N GLY A 184 -6.09 1.29 19.92
CA GLY A 184 -7.44 0.78 20.18
C GLY A 184 -7.67 0.52 21.67
N HIS A 185 -6.60 0.23 22.42
CA HIS A 185 -6.66 -0.10 23.84
C HIS A 185 -5.59 0.66 24.64
N SER A 186 -5.85 0.91 25.92
CA SER A 186 -4.91 1.62 26.82
C SER A 186 -3.57 0.90 26.97
N ASP A 187 -3.59 -0.42 26.87
CA ASP A 187 -2.45 -1.31 27.10
C ASP A 187 -1.61 -1.55 25.84
N ASP A 188 -2.03 -0.99 24.71
CA ASP A 188 -1.24 -1.05 23.49
C ASP A 188 0.03 -0.20 23.66
N ALA A 189 1.16 -0.75 23.23
CA ALA A 189 2.45 -0.06 23.28
C ALA A 189 2.66 0.94 22.11
N ASN A 190 1.66 1.09 21.24
CA ASN A 190 1.78 1.96 20.07
C ASN A 190 1.69 3.44 20.48
N MET A 191 2.52 4.30 19.89
CA MET A 191 2.39 5.73 20.11
C MET A 191 1.43 6.30 19.07
N PRO A 192 0.43 7.12 19.47
CA PRO A 192 -0.39 7.85 18.51
C PRO A 192 0.47 8.64 17.56
N THR A 193 0.12 8.61 16.28
CA THR A 193 0.87 9.29 15.23
C THR A 193 -0.08 9.83 14.18
N PHE A 194 0.40 10.78 13.39
CA PHE A 194 -0.33 11.33 12.26
C PHE A 194 0.54 11.32 11.02
N ALA A 195 -0.10 11.17 9.88
CA ALA A 195 0.49 11.35 8.58
C ALA A 195 -0.14 12.56 7.90
N GLN A 196 0.63 13.31 7.13
CA GLN A 196 0.14 14.50 6.43
C GLN A 196 0.89 14.74 5.13
N SER A 197 0.22 15.34 4.16
CA SER A 197 0.86 15.88 2.96
C SER A 197 0.81 17.40 2.94
N GLY A 198 1.91 18.07 2.58
CA GLY A 198 1.98 19.53 2.59
C GLY A 198 1.70 20.10 3.99
N ASP A 199 0.81 21.08 4.07
CA ASP A 199 0.34 21.72 5.30
C ASP A 199 -1.03 21.21 5.77
N ALA A 200 -1.46 20.01 5.36
CA ALA A 200 -2.83 19.54 5.55
C ALA A 200 -3.31 19.55 7.01
N LEU A 201 -2.42 19.47 8.01
CA LEU A 201 -2.80 19.59 9.42
C LEU A 201 -3.08 21.03 9.88
N ALA A 202 -2.74 22.05 9.09
CA ALA A 202 -3.17 23.42 9.34
C ALA A 202 -4.70 23.54 9.35
N PHE A 203 -5.40 22.68 8.58
CA PHE A 203 -6.86 22.52 8.64
C PHE A 203 -7.37 22.32 10.07
N CYS A 204 -6.64 21.57 10.91
CA CYS A 204 -7.03 21.34 12.29
C CYS A 204 -7.09 22.65 13.09
N VAL A 205 -6.07 23.50 12.91
CA VAL A 205 -5.98 24.78 13.60
C VAL A 205 -6.96 25.79 13.02
N GLU A 206 -7.09 25.85 11.70
CA GLU A 206 -7.92 26.84 11.02
C GLU A 206 -9.42 26.58 11.19
N ILE A 207 -9.84 25.31 11.25
CA ILE A 207 -11.27 24.94 11.27
C ILE A 207 -11.74 24.47 12.64
N PHE A 208 -10.93 23.69 13.37
CA PHE A 208 -11.29 23.23 14.70
C PHE A 208 -10.69 24.08 15.82
N GLU A 209 -9.91 25.11 15.50
CA GLU A 209 -9.23 26.00 16.46
C GLU A 209 -8.34 25.23 17.45
N ARG A 210 -7.85 24.05 17.04
CA ARG A 210 -7.06 23.16 17.89
C ARG A 210 -5.86 22.58 17.13
N PRO A 211 -4.69 22.45 17.77
CA PRO A 211 -3.57 21.73 17.19
C PRO A 211 -3.94 20.29 16.83
N ALA A 212 -3.41 19.78 15.73
CA ALA A 212 -3.64 18.40 15.29
C ALA A 212 -3.30 17.35 16.36
N LEU A 213 -2.29 17.62 17.20
CA LEU A 213 -1.93 16.75 18.32
C LEU A 213 -3.06 16.63 19.36
N GLU A 214 -3.75 17.74 19.64
CA GLU A 214 -4.88 17.74 20.57
C GLU A 214 -6.07 16.96 20.00
N ILE A 215 -6.35 17.12 18.70
CA ILE A 215 -7.37 16.33 18.01
C ILE A 215 -7.02 14.84 18.02
N LEU A 216 -5.74 14.49 17.81
CA LEU A 216 -5.27 13.12 17.91
C LEU A 216 -5.46 12.54 19.32
N GLN A 217 -5.20 13.32 20.37
CA GLN A 217 -5.45 12.90 21.76
C GLN A 217 -6.94 12.71 22.04
N LEU A 218 -7.81 13.58 21.54
CA LEU A 218 -9.26 13.41 21.64
C LEU A 218 -9.73 12.16 20.90
N PHE A 219 -9.18 11.91 19.72
CA PHE A 219 -9.45 10.71 18.93
C PHE A 219 -8.96 9.44 19.65
N GLU A 220 -7.77 9.47 20.26
CA GLU A 220 -7.27 8.38 21.10
C GLU A 220 -8.18 8.12 22.30
N LEU A 221 -8.57 9.16 23.03
CA LEU A 221 -9.46 9.03 24.17
C LEU A 221 -10.80 8.41 23.74
N TRP A 222 -11.35 8.87 22.63
CA TRP A 222 -12.57 8.31 22.05
C TRP A 222 -12.39 6.83 21.62
N SER A 223 -11.23 6.50 21.05
CA SER A 223 -10.90 5.14 20.60
C SER A 223 -10.78 4.18 21.80
N CYS A 224 -9.99 4.53 22.80
CA CYS A 224 -9.70 3.69 23.97
C CYS A 224 -10.90 3.58 24.96
N THR A 225 -11.84 4.52 24.92
CA THR A 225 -13.03 4.48 25.80
C THR A 225 -14.19 3.66 25.23
N ARG A 226 -14.14 3.30 23.93
CA ARG A 226 -15.08 2.36 23.35
C ARG A 226 -14.65 0.94 23.68
N LYS A 227 -15.53 0.19 24.34
CA LYS A 227 -15.39 -1.27 24.41
C LYS A 227 -15.52 -1.81 22.98
N GLN A 228 -14.44 -2.40 22.47
CA GLN A 228 -14.48 -3.22 21.25
C GLN A 228 -15.30 -4.50 21.51
#